data_AF-A0A6B9FG38-F1
#
_entry.id   AF-A0A6B9FG38-F1
#
_cell.length_a   1.000
_cell.length_b   1.000
_cell.length_c   1.000
_cell.angle_alpha   90.00
_cell.angle_beta   90.00
_cell.angle_gamma   90.00
#
_symmetry.space_group_name_H-M   'P 1'
#
loop_
_entity.id
_entity.type
_entity.pdbx_description
1 polymer ?
#
loop_
_entity_poly.entity_id
_entity_poly.type
_entity_poly.pdbx_seq_one_letter_code
_entity_poly.pdbx_strand_id
1 'polypeptide(L)'
;MKWETIQSFLSQQGVFLIHDTTEQRSQFGLLRCLPALDRLGVEEFTYPWRWRQLQSGDGRGLFSYEYSLLQNIEYEDQVLAALTTQYYENETQHSIGGLINRWQERGTMVVVADEKQFQTQQGLRPLYHEPFAIAQRPYDDVYDAVSQWYNDQGFDFPLTDTRNVFLQDNAILYERVAGETVTQTTELFSLLNDAPYLPLYDAIAAAFRSDDGPGTSPKKDHALQNLVSWLRRRIEWDSSTAMSVVRSLNSTVAENTRAFDPAAVAQDASMSDARREARNLDSTPLGQTYKAWLQRSP
;
A
#
# COMPACT_ATOMS: atom_id res chain seq x y z
N MET A 1 16.11 8.55 9.83
CA MET A 1 17.11 8.56 8.73
C MET A 1 16.70 9.59 7.71
N LYS A 2 17.61 10.15 6.91
CA LYS A 2 17.23 11.14 5.89
C LYS A 2 16.81 10.47 4.57
N TRP A 3 15.87 11.10 3.88
CA TRP A 3 15.39 10.72 2.55
C TRP A 3 16.52 10.46 1.55
N GLU A 4 17.52 11.34 1.48
CA GLU A 4 18.63 11.25 0.53
C GLU A 4 19.52 10.02 0.79
N THR A 5 19.55 9.53 2.03
CA THR A 5 20.30 8.31 2.36
C THR A 5 19.65 7.09 1.72
N ILE A 6 18.32 7.01 1.72
CA ILE A 6 17.60 5.92 1.09
C ILE A 6 17.71 6.01 -0.42
N GLN A 7 17.55 7.20 -1.00
CA GLN A 7 17.77 7.41 -2.43
C GLN A 7 19.17 6.99 -2.87
N SER A 8 20.19 7.26 -2.06
CA SER A 8 21.56 6.82 -2.34
C SER A 8 21.73 5.30 -2.30
N PHE A 9 20.93 4.56 -1.52
CA PHE A 9 20.91 3.09 -1.59
C PHE A 9 20.22 2.61 -2.86
N LEU A 10 19.13 3.27 -3.27
CA LEU A 10 18.39 2.94 -4.48
C LEU A 10 19.13 3.26 -5.78
N SER A 11 20.20 4.08 -5.72
CA SER A 11 21.07 4.38 -6.86
C SER A 11 22.29 3.44 -6.98
N GLN A 12 22.41 2.43 -6.11
CA GLN A 12 23.54 1.50 -6.10
C GLN A 12 23.15 0.14 -6.67
N GLN A 13 24.06 -0.50 -7.39
CA GLN A 13 23.88 -1.89 -7.82
C GLN A 13 24.03 -2.84 -6.62
N GLY A 14 23.12 -3.82 -6.54
CA GLY A 14 23.10 -4.80 -5.46
C GLY A 14 21.73 -4.93 -4.79
N VAL A 15 21.73 -5.38 -3.54
CA VAL A 15 20.50 -5.68 -2.79
C VAL A 15 20.36 -4.82 -1.54
N PHE A 16 19.26 -4.08 -1.44
CA PHE A 16 18.87 -3.35 -0.24
C PHE A 16 17.80 -4.14 0.53
N LEU A 17 18.14 -4.62 1.73
CA LEU A 17 17.19 -5.34 2.59
C LEU A 17 16.45 -4.39 3.53
N ILE A 18 15.13 -4.38 3.41
CA ILE A 18 14.20 -3.81 4.38
C ILE A 18 13.58 -4.97 5.15
N HIS A 19 13.63 -4.95 6.47
CA HIS A 19 12.95 -5.95 7.28
C HIS A 19 11.79 -5.33 8.05
N ASP A 20 10.74 -6.13 8.19
CA ASP A 20 9.57 -5.73 8.93
C ASP A 20 9.85 -5.69 10.44
N THR A 21 9.15 -4.77 11.11
CA THR A 21 9.24 -4.56 12.56
C THR A 21 7.95 -4.94 13.27
N THR A 22 6.90 -5.33 12.54
CA THR A 22 5.64 -5.69 13.19
C THR A 22 5.74 -7.06 13.83
N GLU A 23 5.24 -7.15 15.06
CA GLU A 23 5.15 -8.42 15.79
C GLU A 23 3.98 -9.31 15.29
N GLN A 24 3.26 -8.86 14.26
CA GLN A 24 2.18 -9.64 13.66
C GLN A 24 2.75 -10.85 12.92
N ARG A 25 1.94 -11.91 12.79
CA ARG A 25 2.34 -13.14 12.08
C ARG A 25 2.99 -12.81 10.74
N SER A 26 4.10 -13.50 10.43
CA SER A 26 5.00 -13.32 9.28
C SER A 26 4.37 -13.10 7.89
N GLN A 27 3.07 -13.33 7.68
CA GLN A 27 2.40 -13.24 6.38
C GLN A 27 1.51 -12.00 6.21
N PHE A 28 1.40 -11.14 7.23
CA PHE A 28 0.53 -9.95 7.22
C PHE A 28 1.37 -8.67 7.37
N GLY A 29 0.78 -7.53 7.04
CA GLY A 29 1.43 -6.22 7.16
C GLY A 29 2.46 -5.86 6.08
N LEU A 30 3.13 -6.81 5.41
CA LEU A 30 4.23 -6.45 4.48
C LEU A 30 3.81 -5.51 3.34
N LEU A 31 2.61 -5.64 2.78
CA LEU A 31 2.19 -4.80 1.65
C LEU A 31 1.92 -3.34 2.01
N ARG A 32 2.00 -2.97 3.30
CA ARG A 32 1.87 -1.58 3.73
C ARG A 32 3.06 -0.70 3.37
N CYS A 33 4.21 -1.31 3.06
CA CYS A 33 5.40 -0.58 2.63
C CYS A 33 5.35 -0.16 1.16
N LEU A 34 4.48 -0.78 0.35
CA LEU A 34 4.39 -0.51 -1.08
C LEU A 34 4.26 0.99 -1.39
N PRO A 35 3.36 1.76 -0.75
CA PRO A 35 3.23 3.18 -1.08
C PRO A 35 4.48 3.99 -0.69
N ALA A 36 5.18 3.63 0.38
CA ALA A 36 6.43 4.31 0.76
C ALA A 36 7.53 4.05 -0.27
N LEU A 37 7.63 2.82 -0.76
CA LEU A 37 8.59 2.44 -1.80
C LEU A 37 8.26 3.08 -3.16
N ASP A 38 6.99 3.17 -3.51
CA ASP A 38 6.51 3.88 -4.70
C ASP A 38 6.92 5.36 -4.66
N ARG A 39 6.75 6.04 -3.51
CA ARG A 39 7.24 7.42 -3.32
C ARG A 39 8.76 7.54 -3.52
N LEU A 40 9.51 6.51 -3.15
CA LEU A 40 10.97 6.46 -3.33
C LEU A 40 11.41 6.20 -4.78
N GLY A 41 10.46 6.00 -5.71
CA GLY A 41 10.73 5.76 -7.13
C GLY A 41 10.92 4.28 -7.47
N VAL A 42 10.45 3.36 -6.63
CA VAL A 42 10.34 1.95 -7.01
C VAL A 42 9.11 1.80 -7.91
N GLU A 43 9.33 1.42 -9.16
CA GLU A 43 8.26 1.35 -10.17
C GLU A 43 7.64 -0.05 -10.23
N GLU A 44 8.46 -1.11 -10.17
CA GLU A 44 8.02 -2.50 -10.31
C GLU A 44 8.07 -3.28 -8.99
N PHE A 45 6.98 -3.99 -8.68
CA PHE A 45 6.85 -4.82 -7.50
C PHE A 45 6.56 -6.29 -7.82
N THR A 46 7.13 -7.19 -7.03
CA THR A 46 6.79 -8.60 -7.03
C THR A 46 6.58 -9.13 -5.62
N TYR A 47 5.58 -9.98 -5.45
CA TYR A 47 5.24 -10.65 -4.20
C TYR A 47 4.24 -11.77 -4.48
N PRO A 48 4.00 -12.69 -3.54
CA PRO A 48 3.10 -13.81 -3.76
C PRO A 48 1.71 -13.39 -4.28
N TRP A 49 1.32 -13.93 -5.43
CA TRP A 49 0.08 -13.57 -6.12
C TRP A 49 -1.17 -13.63 -5.21
N ARG A 50 -1.22 -14.62 -4.30
CA ARG A 50 -2.33 -14.78 -3.34
C ARG A 50 -2.48 -13.60 -2.37
N TRP A 51 -1.44 -12.78 -2.17
CA TRP A 51 -1.50 -11.57 -1.34
C TRP A 51 -2.17 -10.40 -2.08
N ARG A 52 -2.13 -10.43 -3.42
CA ARG A 52 -2.78 -9.43 -4.27
C ARG A 52 -4.30 -9.61 -4.31
N GLN A 53 -4.76 -10.85 -4.44
CA GLN A 53 -6.15 -11.16 -4.76
C GLN A 53 -7.13 -10.79 -3.66
N LEU A 54 -8.18 -10.06 -4.04
CA LEU A 54 -9.49 -10.16 -3.43
C LEU A 54 -10.24 -11.24 -4.23
N GLN A 55 -10.63 -12.36 -3.62
CA GLN A 55 -11.09 -13.57 -4.36
C GLN A 55 -12.32 -13.32 -5.28
N SER A 56 -13.01 -12.18 -5.15
CA SER A 56 -14.18 -11.80 -5.95
C SER A 56 -13.95 -10.62 -6.90
N GLY A 57 -12.72 -10.34 -7.35
CA GLY A 57 -12.47 -9.16 -8.20
C GLY A 57 -11.18 -9.20 -9.04
N ASP A 58 -10.94 -8.09 -9.74
CA ASP A 58 -9.83 -7.84 -10.67
C ASP A 58 -8.46 -7.63 -9.98
N GLY A 59 -8.36 -7.93 -8.68
CA GLY A 59 -7.08 -7.93 -7.95
C GLY A 59 -6.41 -6.56 -7.87
N ARG A 60 -7.17 -5.46 -7.93
CA ARG A 60 -6.64 -4.12 -7.73
C ARG A 60 -6.07 -3.98 -6.31
N GLY A 61 -4.89 -3.37 -6.22
CA GLY A 61 -4.27 -3.00 -4.95
C GLY A 61 -5.05 -1.88 -4.25
N LEU A 62 -4.59 -1.46 -3.08
CA LEU A 62 -5.16 -0.29 -2.38
C LEU A 62 -4.91 1.01 -3.17
N PHE A 63 -3.81 1.04 -3.91
CA PHE A 63 -3.38 2.09 -4.82
C PHE A 63 -2.81 1.46 -6.10
N SER A 64 -2.56 2.28 -7.12
CA SER A 64 -2.00 1.84 -8.40
C SER A 64 -0.48 1.74 -8.34
N TYR A 65 0.08 0.61 -8.75
CA TYR A 65 1.51 0.35 -8.91
C TYR A 65 1.70 -0.78 -9.93
N GLU A 66 2.91 -0.92 -10.48
CA GLU A 66 3.22 -2.01 -11.39
C GLU A 66 3.51 -3.30 -10.61
N TYR A 67 2.88 -4.39 -11.03
CA TYR A 67 3.06 -5.71 -10.44
C TYR A 67 3.37 -6.75 -11.50
N SER A 68 4.44 -7.49 -11.27
CA SER A 68 4.87 -8.60 -12.11
C SER A 68 4.96 -9.90 -11.31
N LEU A 69 4.42 -10.96 -11.91
CA LEU A 69 4.68 -12.32 -11.42
C LEU A 69 6.17 -12.62 -11.58
N LEU A 70 6.77 -13.29 -10.59
CA LEU A 70 8.21 -13.59 -10.55
C LEU A 70 8.77 -14.17 -11.87
N GLN A 71 7.97 -14.98 -12.57
CA GLN A 71 8.34 -15.63 -13.84
C GLN A 71 8.26 -14.72 -15.08
N ASN A 72 7.58 -13.58 -14.98
CA ASN A 72 7.37 -12.62 -16.07
C ASN A 72 8.29 -11.39 -15.96
N ILE A 73 9.09 -11.30 -14.89
CA ILE A 73 9.98 -10.17 -14.68
C ILE A 73 11.13 -10.28 -15.67
N GLU A 74 11.14 -9.34 -16.62
CA GLU A 74 12.23 -9.15 -17.56
C GLU A 74 13.37 -8.40 -16.87
N TYR A 75 14.59 -8.67 -17.32
CA TYR A 75 15.76 -8.10 -16.70
C TYR A 75 16.07 -6.76 -17.36
N GLU A 76 15.86 -5.68 -16.62
CA GLU A 76 16.18 -4.32 -17.05
C GLU A 76 17.07 -3.64 -16.00
N ASP A 77 17.86 -2.64 -16.40
CA ASP A 77 18.72 -1.84 -15.52
C ASP A 77 17.86 -0.89 -14.65
N GLN A 78 16.92 -1.45 -13.91
CA GLN A 78 15.87 -0.77 -13.15
C GLN A 78 15.80 -1.24 -11.68
N VAL A 79 15.05 -0.47 -10.87
CA VAL A 79 14.80 -0.79 -9.46
C VAL A 79 13.59 -1.73 -9.36
N LEU A 80 13.80 -2.91 -8.76
CA LEU A 80 12.74 -3.89 -8.51
C LEU A 80 12.57 -4.08 -7.00
N ALA A 81 11.33 -4.06 -6.50
CA ALA A 81 11.04 -4.49 -5.13
C ALA A 81 10.40 -5.87 -5.07
N ALA A 82 11.01 -6.78 -4.30
CA ALA A 82 10.45 -8.08 -3.97
C ALA A 82 10.04 -8.15 -2.50
N LEU A 83 8.75 -8.37 -2.24
CA LEU A 83 8.22 -8.57 -0.89
C LEU A 83 7.96 -10.05 -0.68
N THR A 84 8.59 -10.63 0.33
CA THR A 84 8.53 -12.08 0.61
C THR A 84 8.66 -12.34 2.11
N THR A 85 8.58 -13.60 2.50
CA THR A 85 8.78 -14.03 3.89
C THR A 85 9.75 -15.20 3.95
N GLN A 86 10.33 -15.45 5.12
CA GLN A 86 11.17 -16.63 5.35
C GLN A 86 10.40 -17.94 5.05
N TYR A 87 9.09 -17.96 5.29
CA TYR A 87 8.22 -19.09 4.92
C TYR A 87 8.22 -19.34 3.40
N TYR A 88 8.15 -18.30 2.57
CA TYR A 88 8.16 -18.49 1.12
C TYR A 88 9.50 -19.03 0.60
N GLU A 89 10.61 -18.67 1.24
CA GLU A 89 11.94 -19.21 0.93
C GLU A 89 12.13 -20.65 1.39
N ASN A 90 11.59 -21.02 2.55
CA ASN A 90 11.81 -22.34 3.15
C ASN A 90 10.82 -23.40 2.65
N GLU A 91 9.55 -23.01 2.48
CA GLU A 91 8.42 -23.96 2.37
C GLU A 91 7.75 -23.94 0.99
N THR A 92 8.20 -23.08 0.06
CA THR A 92 7.57 -22.95 -1.26
C THR A 92 8.59 -22.97 -2.39
N GLN A 93 8.10 -23.24 -3.60
CA GLN A 93 8.91 -23.14 -4.82
C GLN A 93 9.14 -21.69 -5.30
N HIS A 94 8.62 -20.70 -4.59
CA HIS A 94 8.56 -19.30 -5.03
C HIS A 94 9.68 -18.44 -4.42
N SER A 95 10.89 -18.99 -4.34
CA SER A 95 12.07 -18.28 -3.83
C SER A 95 12.47 -17.10 -4.74
N ILE A 96 12.87 -15.98 -4.12
CA ILE A 96 13.42 -14.81 -4.82
C ILE A 96 14.93 -14.96 -5.11
N GLY A 97 15.59 -16.03 -4.70
CA GLY A 97 17.03 -16.22 -4.89
C GLY A 97 17.47 -16.14 -6.37
N GLY A 98 16.66 -16.70 -7.28
CA GLY A 98 16.92 -16.59 -8.72
C GLY A 98 16.76 -15.17 -9.28
N LEU A 99 15.98 -14.31 -8.63
CA LEU A 99 15.90 -12.87 -8.97
C LEU A 99 17.14 -12.14 -8.45
N ILE A 100 17.53 -12.38 -7.19
CA ILE A 100 18.72 -11.76 -6.58
C ILE A 100 19.97 -12.01 -7.42
N ASN A 101 20.21 -13.26 -7.83
CA ASN A 101 21.35 -13.63 -8.66
C ASN A 101 21.39 -12.87 -10.00
N ARG A 102 20.23 -12.54 -10.55
CA ARG A 102 20.13 -11.72 -11.76
C ARG A 102 20.40 -10.26 -11.43
N TRP A 103 19.75 -9.67 -10.43
CA TRP A 103 19.77 -8.21 -10.17
C TRP A 103 21.07 -7.70 -9.56
N GLN A 104 21.77 -8.51 -8.78
CA GLN A 104 22.92 -8.07 -7.98
C GLN A 104 24.06 -7.38 -8.77
N GLU A 105 24.18 -7.63 -10.09
CA GLU A 105 25.27 -7.09 -10.92
C GLU A 105 24.86 -5.94 -11.85
N ARG A 106 23.57 -5.65 -12.04
CA ARG A 106 23.14 -4.67 -13.07
C ARG A 106 21.97 -3.78 -12.66
N GLY A 107 21.32 -4.05 -11.54
CA GLY A 107 20.25 -3.19 -11.02
C GLY A 107 20.26 -3.09 -9.50
N THR A 108 19.27 -2.40 -8.97
CA THR A 108 19.01 -2.32 -7.53
C THR A 108 17.80 -3.17 -7.20
N MET A 109 17.98 -4.17 -6.35
CA MET A 109 16.86 -4.95 -5.85
C MET A 109 16.57 -4.56 -4.40
N VAL A 110 15.35 -4.11 -4.14
CA VAL A 110 14.83 -3.90 -2.79
C VAL A 110 14.16 -5.19 -2.35
N VAL A 111 14.64 -5.79 -1.27
CA VAL A 111 13.97 -6.96 -0.67
C VAL A 111 13.28 -6.49 0.59
N VAL A 112 11.96 -6.67 0.68
CA VAL A 112 11.21 -6.48 1.92
C VAL A 112 10.88 -7.86 2.49
N ALA A 113 11.42 -8.15 3.66
CA ALA A 113 11.23 -9.42 4.35
C ALA A 113 10.55 -9.23 5.71
N ASP A 114 9.97 -10.31 6.23
CA ASP A 114 9.38 -10.38 7.57
C ASP A 114 10.42 -10.38 8.70
N GLU A 115 11.66 -10.79 8.42
CA GLU A 115 12.68 -11.00 9.45
C GLU A 115 14.02 -10.31 9.14
N LYS A 116 14.70 -9.84 10.18
CA LYS A 116 16.05 -9.25 10.08
C LYS A 116 17.09 -10.24 9.53
N GLN A 117 16.98 -11.51 9.92
CA GLN A 117 17.91 -12.58 9.53
C GLN A 117 17.45 -13.32 8.26
N PHE A 118 16.60 -12.70 7.45
CA PHE A 118 16.05 -13.29 6.23
C PHE A 118 17.14 -13.91 5.35
N GLN A 119 16.90 -15.13 4.92
CA GLN A 119 17.81 -15.95 4.13
C GLN A 119 17.05 -16.56 2.95
N THR A 120 17.59 -16.39 1.75
CA THR A 120 17.04 -17.02 0.54
C THR A 120 17.25 -18.53 0.58
N GLN A 121 16.42 -19.29 -0.14
CA GLN A 121 16.49 -20.76 -0.19
C GLN A 121 17.88 -21.34 -0.51
N GLN A 122 18.68 -20.64 -1.33
CA GLN A 122 20.04 -21.05 -1.73
C GLN A 122 21.15 -20.37 -0.92
N GLY A 123 20.79 -19.43 -0.03
CA GLY A 123 21.76 -18.71 0.78
C GLY A 123 22.32 -19.61 1.87
N LEU A 124 23.57 -19.35 2.28
CA LEU A 124 24.20 -20.03 3.43
C LEU A 124 24.26 -19.13 4.68
N ARG A 125 23.85 -17.87 4.53
CA ARG A 125 23.87 -16.83 5.55
C ARG A 125 22.71 -15.86 5.30
N PRO A 126 22.37 -15.03 6.29
CA PRO A 126 21.42 -13.95 6.11
C PRO A 126 21.79 -13.05 4.93
N LEU A 127 20.78 -12.57 4.19
CA LEU A 127 20.95 -11.81 2.95
C LEU A 127 21.82 -10.56 3.14
N TYR A 128 21.72 -9.88 4.28
CA TYR A 128 22.52 -8.69 4.57
C TYR A 128 24.01 -8.97 4.85
N HIS A 129 24.42 -10.22 4.98
CA HIS A 129 25.82 -10.63 5.07
C HIS A 129 26.44 -10.99 3.71
N GLU A 130 25.64 -10.98 2.64
CA GLU A 130 26.15 -11.23 1.29
C GLU A 130 26.97 -10.04 0.76
N PRO A 131 28.00 -10.28 -0.06
CA PRO A 131 28.92 -9.21 -0.52
C PRO A 131 28.24 -8.18 -1.42
N PHE A 132 27.10 -8.53 -2.03
CA PHE A 132 26.29 -7.65 -2.87
C PHE A 132 25.23 -6.87 -2.07
N ALA A 133 25.12 -7.08 -0.75
CA ALA A 133 24.18 -6.34 0.08
C ALA A 133 24.64 -4.89 0.24
N ILE A 134 23.79 -3.95 -0.20
CA ILE A 134 24.02 -2.50 -0.12
C ILE A 134 23.83 -2.04 1.33
N ALA A 135 22.70 -2.40 1.92
CA ALA A 135 22.31 -1.97 3.26
C ALA A 135 21.22 -2.89 3.84
N GLN A 136 21.04 -2.79 5.15
CA GLN A 136 19.95 -3.43 5.89
C GLN A 136 19.30 -2.41 6.83
N ARG A 137 17.98 -2.25 6.73
CA ARG A 137 17.21 -1.27 7.52
C ARG A 137 15.84 -1.81 7.96
N PRO A 138 15.30 -1.39 9.12
CA PRO A 138 13.91 -1.62 9.47
C PRO A 138 13.00 -0.80 8.56
N TYR A 139 11.76 -1.26 8.35
CA TYR A 139 10.76 -0.47 7.62
C TYR A 139 10.48 0.87 8.32
N ASP A 140 10.58 0.93 9.64
CA ASP A 140 10.41 2.17 10.42
C ASP A 140 11.37 3.27 9.94
N ASP A 141 12.62 2.94 9.63
CA ASP A 141 13.60 3.92 9.12
C ASP A 141 13.19 4.46 7.73
N VAL A 142 12.56 3.62 6.91
CA VAL A 142 12.07 3.99 5.58
C VAL A 142 10.86 4.90 5.71
N TYR A 143 9.90 4.51 6.54
CA TYR A 143 8.71 5.29 6.82
C TYR A 143 9.04 6.67 7.40
N ASP A 144 9.95 6.74 8.36
CA ASP A 144 10.37 8.00 8.99
C ASP A 144 11.06 8.94 7.97
N ALA A 145 11.85 8.40 7.05
CA ALA A 145 12.48 9.18 6.00
C ALA A 145 11.45 9.72 5.00
N VAL A 146 10.43 8.93 4.64
CA VAL A 146 9.31 9.40 3.81
C VAL A 146 8.51 10.46 4.56
N SER A 147 8.18 10.23 5.83
CA SER A 147 7.49 11.21 6.70
C SER A 147 8.23 12.55 6.75
N GLN A 148 9.56 12.52 6.93
CA GLN A 148 10.37 13.74 6.88
C GLN A 148 10.26 14.46 5.53
N TRP A 149 10.29 13.75 4.40
CA TRP A 149 10.13 14.33 3.07
C TRP A 149 8.71 14.93 2.84
N TYR A 150 7.68 14.39 3.49
CA TYR A 150 6.34 14.98 3.51
C TYR A 150 6.32 16.28 4.32
N ASN A 151 6.93 16.27 5.51
CA ASN A 151 7.00 17.45 6.39
C ASN A 151 7.74 18.60 5.70
N ASP A 152 8.83 18.31 4.97
CA ASP A 152 9.58 19.30 4.18
C ASP A 152 8.74 19.92 3.05
N GLN A 153 7.64 19.27 2.65
CA GLN A 153 6.65 19.76 1.67
C GLN A 153 5.39 20.36 2.32
N GLY A 154 5.36 20.48 3.65
CA GLY A 154 4.24 21.09 4.39
C GLY A 154 3.06 20.15 4.62
N PHE A 155 3.28 18.84 4.63
CA PHE A 155 2.28 17.84 4.99
C PHE A 155 2.79 16.97 6.13
N ASP A 156 2.04 16.90 7.22
CA ASP A 156 2.33 15.98 8.33
C ASP A 156 1.48 14.71 8.18
N PHE A 157 1.97 13.58 8.71
CA PHE A 157 1.21 12.32 8.77
C PHE A 157 0.26 12.32 9.99
N PRO A 158 -1.08 12.36 9.79
CA PRO A 158 -2.01 12.49 10.90
C PRO A 158 -2.37 11.16 11.57
N LEU A 159 -2.28 10.02 10.87
CA LEU A 159 -2.66 8.73 11.43
C LEU A 159 -1.53 8.17 12.31
N THR A 160 -1.89 7.71 13.50
CA THR A 160 -0.93 7.28 14.53
C THR A 160 -0.77 5.76 14.62
N ASP A 161 -1.71 5.01 14.04
CA ASP A 161 -1.84 3.55 14.12
C ASP A 161 -1.41 2.82 12.85
N THR A 162 -0.89 3.55 11.85
CA THR A 162 -0.42 2.95 10.60
C THR A 162 0.84 3.62 10.07
N ARG A 163 1.68 2.81 9.42
CA ARG A 163 2.81 3.22 8.61
C ARG A 163 2.55 3.02 7.11
N ASN A 164 1.29 2.96 6.71
CA ASN A 164 0.89 2.92 5.32
C ASN A 164 0.76 4.35 4.77
N VAL A 165 1.72 4.77 3.93
CA VAL A 165 1.75 6.13 3.37
C VAL A 165 0.52 6.46 2.52
N PHE A 166 -0.11 5.47 1.86
CA PHE A 166 -1.35 5.72 1.13
C PHE A 166 -2.52 6.04 2.06
N LEU A 167 -2.58 5.45 3.26
CA LEU A 167 -3.60 5.83 4.24
C LEU A 167 -3.33 7.23 4.81
N GLN A 168 -2.06 7.57 5.05
CA GLN A 168 -1.67 8.93 5.43
C GLN A 168 -2.09 9.95 4.39
N ASP A 169 -1.84 9.68 3.12
CA ASP A 169 -2.28 10.47 1.98
C ASP A 169 -3.81 10.73 1.99
N ASN A 170 -4.61 9.70 2.28
CA ASN A 170 -6.07 9.84 2.35
C ASN A 170 -6.51 10.68 3.55
N ALA A 171 -5.85 10.53 4.71
CA ALA A 171 -6.15 11.34 5.88
C ALA A 171 -5.74 12.82 5.70
N ILE A 172 -4.59 13.09 5.05
CA ILE A 172 -4.19 14.44 4.65
C ILE A 172 -5.21 15.06 3.70
N LEU A 173 -5.65 14.33 2.68
CA LEU A 173 -6.67 14.82 1.75
C LEU A 173 -8.00 15.11 2.45
N TYR A 174 -8.39 14.24 3.38
CA TYR A 174 -9.60 14.45 4.17
C TYR A 174 -9.50 15.74 4.99
N GLU A 175 -8.39 15.95 5.71
CA GLU A 175 -8.16 17.18 6.47
C GLU A 175 -8.22 18.42 5.57
N ARG A 176 -7.61 18.37 4.38
CA ARG A 176 -7.61 19.49 3.45
C ARG A 176 -9.01 19.85 2.95
N VAL A 177 -9.85 18.86 2.65
CA VAL A 177 -11.17 19.09 2.05
C VAL A 177 -12.26 19.31 3.09
N ALA A 178 -12.28 18.51 4.16
CA ALA A 178 -13.27 18.58 5.22
C ALA A 178 -12.92 19.60 6.32
N GLY A 179 -11.63 19.95 6.48
CA GLY A 179 -11.16 20.78 7.59
C GLY A 179 -11.11 20.06 8.93
N GLU A 180 -11.24 18.73 8.93
CA GLU A 180 -11.28 17.86 10.12
C GLU A 180 -10.10 16.87 10.09
N THR A 181 -9.39 16.73 11.20
CA THR A 181 -8.26 15.79 11.31
C THR A 181 -8.74 14.43 11.83
N VAL A 182 -8.30 13.37 11.17
CA VAL A 182 -8.52 11.97 11.57
C VAL A 182 -7.20 11.36 12.00
N THR A 183 -7.17 10.68 13.15
CA THR A 183 -5.91 10.19 13.75
C THR A 183 -5.79 8.66 13.80
N GLN A 184 -6.88 7.95 13.47
CA GLN A 184 -6.95 6.50 13.47
C GLN A 184 -7.44 5.98 12.12
N THR A 185 -6.86 4.89 11.64
CA THR A 185 -7.30 4.27 10.38
C THR A 185 -8.75 3.79 10.42
N THR A 186 -9.24 3.32 11.57
CA THR A 186 -10.64 2.87 11.72
C THR A 186 -11.64 4.00 11.53
N GLU A 187 -11.32 5.19 12.05
CA GLU A 187 -12.09 6.42 11.87
C GLU A 187 -12.08 6.84 10.39
N LEU A 188 -10.92 6.84 9.73
CA LEU A 188 -10.81 7.14 8.30
C LEU A 188 -11.74 6.25 7.46
N PHE A 189 -11.79 4.95 7.76
CA PHE A 189 -12.65 4.01 7.07
C PHE A 189 -14.14 4.22 7.32
N SER A 190 -14.53 4.71 8.50
CA SER A 190 -15.93 5.02 8.81
C SER A 190 -16.46 6.22 8.03
N LEU A 191 -15.57 7.13 7.61
CA LEU A 191 -15.91 8.36 6.89
C LEU A 191 -15.94 8.18 5.37
N LEU A 192 -15.48 7.04 4.84
CA LEU A 192 -15.29 6.85 3.40
C LEU A 192 -16.56 7.07 2.59
N ASN A 193 -17.71 6.64 3.08
CA ASN A 193 -18.97 6.81 2.37
C ASN A 193 -19.32 8.30 2.15
N ASP A 194 -18.92 9.15 3.09
CA ASP A 194 -19.22 10.59 3.08
C ASP A 194 -18.08 11.42 2.47
N ALA A 195 -16.96 10.77 2.15
CA ALA A 195 -15.78 11.35 1.52
C ALA A 195 -15.37 10.60 0.24
N PRO A 196 -16.25 10.49 -0.77
CA PRO A 196 -15.98 9.74 -1.99
C PRO A 196 -14.86 10.33 -2.86
N TYR A 197 -14.43 11.56 -2.58
CA TYR A 197 -13.26 12.18 -3.20
C TYR A 197 -11.93 11.56 -2.76
N LEU A 198 -11.90 10.72 -1.72
CA LEU A 198 -10.69 10.06 -1.25
C LEU A 198 -10.31 8.88 -2.18
N PRO A 199 -9.06 8.75 -2.65
CA PRO A 199 -8.63 7.61 -3.46
C PRO A 199 -8.94 6.24 -2.86
N LEU A 200 -8.93 6.13 -1.53
CA LEU A 200 -9.28 4.90 -0.81
C LEU A 200 -10.73 4.45 -1.08
N TYR A 201 -11.65 5.38 -1.37
CA TYR A 201 -13.03 5.06 -1.74
C TYR A 201 -13.09 4.08 -2.91
N ASP A 202 -12.27 4.31 -3.95
CA ASP A 202 -12.31 3.53 -5.19
C ASP A 202 -11.93 2.06 -4.94
N ALA A 203 -10.96 1.82 -4.04
CA ALA A 203 -10.54 0.47 -3.67
C ALA A 203 -11.63 -0.27 -2.90
N ILE A 204 -12.35 0.42 -2.01
CA ILE A 204 -13.46 -0.15 -1.23
C ILE A 204 -14.71 -0.35 -2.10
N ALA A 205 -15.04 0.60 -2.97
CA ALA A 205 -16.10 0.47 -3.97
C ALA A 205 -15.90 -0.74 -4.87
N ALA A 206 -14.67 -1.00 -5.32
CA ALA A 206 -14.35 -2.20 -6.08
C ALA A 206 -14.64 -3.48 -5.30
N ALA A 207 -14.38 -3.52 -3.99
CA ALA A 207 -14.63 -4.69 -3.15
C ALA A 207 -16.13 -5.01 -2.96
N PHE A 208 -17.00 -3.99 -3.03
CA PHE A 208 -18.45 -4.12 -2.87
C PHE A 208 -19.23 -4.11 -4.19
N ARG A 209 -18.56 -4.06 -5.35
CA ARG A 209 -19.21 -4.09 -6.66
C ARG A 209 -20.19 -5.25 -6.77
N SER A 210 -21.39 -4.98 -7.26
CA SER A 210 -22.44 -6.00 -7.44
C SER A 210 -22.02 -7.06 -8.46
N ASP A 211 -22.36 -8.32 -8.19
CA ASP A 211 -22.11 -9.43 -9.12
C ASP A 211 -23.18 -9.49 -10.22
N ASP A 212 -24.37 -8.92 -9.96
CA ASP A 212 -25.57 -9.05 -10.79
C ASP A 212 -25.89 -7.80 -11.65
N GLY A 213 -25.01 -6.78 -11.66
CA GLY A 213 -25.25 -5.56 -12.43
C GLY A 213 -24.45 -4.33 -11.96
N PRO A 214 -24.79 -3.13 -12.46
CA PRO A 214 -24.16 -1.89 -12.03
C PRO A 214 -24.50 -1.57 -10.55
N GLY A 215 -23.58 -0.91 -9.86
CA GLY A 215 -23.70 -0.51 -8.45
C GLY A 215 -22.97 -1.44 -7.49
N THR A 216 -23.31 -1.33 -6.20
CA THR A 216 -22.72 -2.09 -5.10
C THR A 216 -23.74 -2.99 -4.41
N SER A 217 -23.27 -4.05 -3.75
CA SER A 217 -24.10 -4.98 -3.01
C SER A 217 -23.38 -5.49 -1.75
N PRO A 218 -24.09 -5.72 -0.64
CA PRO A 218 -23.48 -6.32 0.54
C PRO A 218 -22.94 -7.72 0.21
N LYS A 219 -21.85 -8.10 0.87
CA LYS A 219 -21.12 -9.34 0.62
C LYS A 219 -21.40 -10.37 1.72
N LYS A 220 -21.33 -11.65 1.33
CA LYS A 220 -21.50 -12.81 2.22
C LYS A 220 -20.22 -13.09 3.01
N ASP A 221 -20.33 -13.84 4.10
CA ASP A 221 -19.25 -14.12 5.05
C ASP A 221 -17.91 -14.49 4.41
N HIS A 222 -17.90 -15.41 3.44
CA HIS A 222 -16.65 -15.81 2.77
C HIS A 222 -15.94 -14.63 2.07
N ALA A 223 -16.69 -13.78 1.36
CA ALA A 223 -16.14 -12.59 0.72
C ALA A 223 -15.67 -11.55 1.76
N LEU A 224 -16.37 -11.42 2.89
CA LEU A 224 -15.94 -10.57 4.01
C LEU A 224 -14.61 -11.08 4.62
N GLN A 225 -14.45 -12.38 4.83
CA GLN A 225 -13.18 -12.96 5.32
C GLN A 225 -12.01 -12.71 4.36
N ASN A 226 -12.28 -12.75 3.05
CA ASN A 226 -11.30 -12.42 2.04
C ASN A 226 -10.91 -10.94 2.08
N LEU A 227 -11.87 -10.03 2.25
CA LEU A 227 -11.60 -8.60 2.42
C LEU A 227 -10.80 -8.33 3.70
N VAL A 228 -11.14 -8.98 4.81
CA VAL A 228 -10.36 -8.92 6.07
C VAL A 228 -8.92 -9.35 5.84
N SER A 229 -8.71 -10.49 5.18
CA SER A 229 -7.35 -10.97 4.87
C SER A 229 -6.60 -10.06 3.91
N TRP A 230 -7.31 -9.41 2.99
CA TRP A 230 -6.74 -8.47 2.03
C TRP A 230 -6.29 -7.16 2.71
N LEU A 231 -7.12 -6.61 3.60
CA LEU A 231 -6.81 -5.40 4.39
C LEU A 231 -5.66 -5.64 5.35
N ARG A 232 -5.64 -6.76 6.09
CA ARG A 232 -4.57 -7.08 7.05
C ARG A 232 -3.19 -7.25 6.43
N ARG A 233 -3.10 -7.48 5.12
CA ARG A 233 -1.81 -7.49 4.42
C ARG A 233 -1.24 -6.10 4.20
N ARG A 234 -2.09 -5.06 4.26
CA ARG A 234 -1.82 -3.68 3.88
C ARG A 234 -1.97 -2.68 5.03
N ILE A 235 -2.64 -3.08 6.11
CA ILE A 235 -2.95 -2.24 7.26
C ILE A 235 -2.61 -3.04 8.52
N GLU A 236 -2.06 -2.38 9.52
CA GLU A 236 -1.60 -2.96 10.80
C GLU A 236 -2.72 -3.44 11.73
N TRP A 237 -3.89 -3.78 11.19
CA TRP A 237 -5.01 -4.29 11.95
C TRP A 237 -4.84 -5.75 12.35
N ASP A 238 -5.19 -6.03 13.61
CA ASP A 238 -5.47 -7.38 14.02
C ASP A 238 -6.76 -7.92 13.36
N SER A 239 -7.02 -9.22 13.56
CA SER A 239 -8.16 -9.88 12.93
C SER A 239 -9.50 -9.33 13.41
N SER A 240 -9.60 -8.89 14.66
CA SER A 240 -10.83 -8.36 15.25
C SER A 240 -11.17 -6.99 14.69
N THR A 241 -10.18 -6.10 14.61
CA THR A 241 -10.30 -4.74 14.11
C THR A 241 -10.68 -4.74 12.64
N ALA A 242 -9.95 -5.51 11.83
CA ALA A 242 -10.26 -5.66 10.41
C ALA A 242 -11.67 -6.24 10.18
N MET A 243 -12.09 -7.23 10.98
CA MET A 243 -13.45 -7.78 10.90
C MET A 243 -14.52 -6.76 11.28
N SER A 244 -14.28 -5.98 12.33
CA SER A 244 -15.20 -4.94 12.78
C SER A 244 -15.42 -3.87 11.70
N VAL A 245 -14.32 -3.37 11.11
CA VAL A 245 -14.38 -2.40 10.01
C VAL A 245 -15.09 -2.98 8.79
N VAL A 246 -14.74 -4.19 8.37
CA VAL A 246 -15.38 -4.83 7.21
C VAL A 246 -16.88 -5.03 7.41
N ARG A 247 -17.32 -5.40 8.62
CA ARG A 247 -18.75 -5.50 8.93
C ARG A 247 -19.44 -4.15 8.89
N SER A 248 -18.81 -3.09 9.40
CA SER A 248 -19.35 -1.73 9.35
C SER A 248 -19.51 -1.23 7.91
N LEU A 249 -18.49 -1.43 7.05
CA LEU A 249 -18.60 -1.12 5.61
C LEU A 249 -19.73 -1.91 4.95
N ASN A 250 -19.84 -3.21 5.25
CA ASN A 250 -20.89 -4.06 4.68
C ASN A 250 -22.30 -3.65 5.12
N SER A 251 -22.47 -3.25 6.39
CA SER A 251 -23.72 -2.67 6.89
C SER A 251 -24.07 -1.37 6.17
N THR A 252 -23.09 -0.51 5.91
CA THR A 252 -23.29 0.73 5.15
C THR A 252 -23.85 0.46 3.76
N VAL A 253 -23.31 -0.54 3.05
CA VAL A 253 -23.83 -0.98 1.74
C VAL A 253 -25.22 -1.61 1.84
N ALA A 254 -25.52 -2.33 2.92
CA ALA A 254 -26.83 -2.93 3.14
C ALA A 254 -27.92 -1.88 3.41
N GLU A 255 -27.57 -0.80 4.10
CA GLU A 255 -28.50 0.26 4.51
C GLU A 255 -28.65 1.36 3.45
N ASN A 256 -27.60 1.62 2.68
CA ASN A 256 -27.58 2.64 1.63
C ASN A 256 -27.19 2.04 0.28
N THR A 257 -28.19 1.85 -0.59
CA THR A 257 -27.99 1.33 -1.97
C THR A 257 -27.07 2.17 -2.86
N ARG A 258 -26.76 3.41 -2.47
CA ARG A 258 -25.80 4.28 -3.18
C ARG A 258 -24.41 4.30 -2.54
N ALA A 259 -24.23 3.63 -1.40
CA ALA A 259 -22.95 3.59 -0.72
C ALA A 259 -21.90 2.89 -1.58
N PHE A 260 -20.75 3.53 -1.71
CA PHE A 260 -19.65 3.03 -2.52
C PHE A 260 -19.98 2.83 -4.01
N ASP A 261 -21.07 3.42 -4.52
CA ASP A 261 -21.44 3.38 -5.94
C ASP A 261 -20.69 4.51 -6.70
N PRO A 262 -19.80 4.19 -7.67
CA PRO A 262 -19.12 5.20 -8.48
C PRO A 262 -20.06 6.17 -9.19
N ALA A 263 -21.26 5.71 -9.59
CA ALA A 263 -22.25 6.56 -10.25
C ALA A 263 -22.82 7.64 -9.31
N ALA A 264 -22.88 7.35 -8.00
CA ALA A 264 -23.33 8.30 -7.00
C ALA A 264 -22.28 9.38 -6.71
N VAL A 265 -20.99 9.05 -6.84
CA VAL A 265 -19.86 9.97 -6.58
C VAL A 265 -19.95 11.22 -7.45
N ALA A 266 -20.27 11.08 -8.74
CA ALA A 266 -20.30 12.21 -9.66
C ALA A 266 -21.32 13.30 -9.27
N GLN A 267 -22.33 12.95 -8.48
CA GLN A 267 -23.39 13.85 -8.02
C GLN A 267 -23.20 14.34 -6.58
N ASP A 268 -22.15 13.88 -5.89
CA ASP A 268 -21.92 14.21 -4.49
C ASP A 268 -21.39 15.64 -4.32
N ALA A 269 -21.94 16.37 -3.34
CA ALA A 269 -21.57 17.77 -3.08
C ALA A 269 -20.10 17.90 -2.65
N SER A 270 -19.58 16.92 -1.90
CA SER A 270 -18.19 16.90 -1.42
C SER A 270 -17.17 16.86 -2.58
N MET A 271 -17.56 16.32 -3.75
CA MET A 271 -16.72 16.36 -4.94
C MET A 271 -16.50 17.79 -5.46
N SER A 272 -17.49 18.68 -5.29
CA SER A 272 -17.33 20.09 -5.63
C SER A 272 -16.37 20.78 -4.67
N ASP A 273 -16.43 20.45 -3.38
CA ASP A 273 -15.53 20.99 -2.37
C ASP A 273 -14.09 20.50 -2.60
N ALA A 274 -13.90 19.21 -2.88
CA ALA A 274 -12.63 18.63 -3.30
C ALA A 274 -12.02 19.34 -4.51
N ARG A 275 -12.81 19.59 -5.57
CA ARG A 275 -12.35 20.30 -6.77
C ARG A 275 -12.01 21.76 -6.51
N ARG A 276 -12.68 22.40 -5.53
CA ARG A 276 -12.34 23.75 -5.09
C ARG A 276 -11.00 23.73 -4.36
N GLU A 277 -10.80 22.79 -3.44
CA GLU A 277 -9.53 22.70 -2.71
C GLU A 277 -8.35 22.30 -3.57
N ALA A 278 -8.57 21.52 -4.62
CA ALA A 278 -7.54 21.21 -5.62
C ALA A 278 -6.88 22.45 -6.25
N ARG A 279 -7.52 23.63 -6.16
CA ARG A 279 -6.98 24.91 -6.66
C ARG A 279 -6.08 25.63 -5.66
N ASN A 280 -6.18 25.28 -4.38
CA ASN A 280 -5.41 25.90 -3.30
C ASN A 280 -4.16 25.07 -2.94
N LEU A 281 -4.01 23.86 -3.48
CA LEU A 281 -2.84 23.03 -3.27
C LEU A 281 -1.58 23.64 -3.91
N ASP A 282 -0.48 23.59 -3.16
CA ASP A 282 0.82 24.05 -3.60
C ASP A 282 1.33 23.26 -4.83
N SER A 283 2.22 23.87 -5.59
CA SER A 283 2.83 23.24 -6.78
C SER A 283 4.01 22.31 -6.45
N THR A 284 3.98 21.66 -5.29
CA THR A 284 4.95 20.62 -4.88
C THR A 284 4.62 19.29 -5.56
N PRO A 285 5.55 18.32 -5.62
CA PRO A 285 5.25 16.96 -6.11
C PRO A 285 4.03 16.31 -5.44
N LEU A 286 3.91 16.45 -4.12
CA LEU A 286 2.73 15.98 -3.38
C LEU A 286 1.46 16.77 -3.72
N GLY A 287 1.54 18.10 -3.77
CA GLY A 287 0.39 18.94 -4.12
C GLY A 287 -0.13 18.65 -5.53
N GLN A 288 0.73 18.34 -6.50
CA GLN A 288 0.33 17.89 -7.84
C GLN A 288 -0.35 16.51 -7.80
N THR A 289 0.17 15.58 -7.01
CA THR A 289 -0.46 14.25 -6.81
C THR A 289 -1.87 14.40 -6.26
N TYR A 290 -2.02 15.18 -5.19
CA TYR A 290 -3.31 15.45 -4.53
C TYR A 290 -4.28 16.19 -5.44
N LYS A 291 -3.79 17.15 -6.22
CA LYS A 291 -4.59 17.84 -7.23
C LYS A 291 -5.13 16.87 -8.28
N ALA A 292 -4.30 15.97 -8.79
CA ALA A 292 -4.73 14.95 -9.74
C ALA A 292 -5.80 14.03 -9.13
N TRP A 293 -5.64 13.62 -7.88
CA TRP A 293 -6.61 12.78 -7.18
C TRP A 293 -7.94 13.49 -6.90
N LEU A 294 -7.94 14.75 -6.47
CA LEU A 294 -9.17 15.52 -6.21
C LEU A 294 -9.88 15.95 -7.51
N GLN A 295 -9.17 15.94 -8.64
CA GLN A 295 -9.71 16.27 -9.96
C GLN A 295 -10.08 15.04 -10.78
N ARG A 296 -9.86 13.82 -10.26
CA ARG A 296 -10.17 12.59 -10.98
C ARG A 296 -11.66 12.49 -11.30
N SER A 297 -11.95 11.94 -12.48
CA SER A 297 -13.30 11.49 -12.78
C SER A 297 -13.51 10.12 -12.10
N PRO A 298 -14.54 9.96 -11.26
CA PRO A 298 -14.93 8.65 -10.76
C PRO A 298 -15.39 7.71 -11.90
#